data_AF-H9FBL3-F1
#
_entry.id   AF-H9FBL3-F1
#
_cell.length_a   1.000
_cell.length_b   1.000
_cell.length_c   1.000
_cell.angle_alpha   90.00
_cell.angle_beta   90.00
_cell.angle_gamma   90.00
#
_symmetry.space_group_name_H-M   'P 1'
#
loop_
_entity.id
_entity.type
_entity.pdbx_description
1 polymer ?
#
loop_
_entity_poly.entity_id
_entity_poly.type
_entity_poly.pdbx_seq_one_letter_code
_entity_poly.pdbx_strand_id
1 'polypeptide(L)'
;WRVRLWNGDKYAATTTPFTPLHIKVKPKRVGIFLDYEAGTLSFYNVTDRSHIYTFTDTFTEKLWPLFYPGIRAGRKNAAPLTIRPPTDWE
;
A
#
# COMPACT_ATOMS: atom_id res chain seq x y z
N TRP A 1 10.17 -1.18 1.30
CA TRP A 1 9.10 -1.49 0.33
C TRP A 1 7.82 -0.75 0.69
N ARG A 2 7.30 0.13 -0.19
CA ARG A 2 6.12 0.97 0.08
C ARG A 2 5.35 1.27 -1.21
N VAL A 3 4.04 1.46 -1.11
CA VAL A 3 3.22 2.12 -2.13
C VAL A 3 2.86 3.52 -1.64
N ARG A 4 2.99 4.53 -2.51
CA ARG A 4 2.72 5.94 -2.20
C ARG A 4 1.58 6.47 -3.06
N LEU A 5 0.73 7.30 -2.45
CA LEU A 5 -0.23 8.18 -3.14
C LEU A 5 0.21 9.64 -3.00
N TRP A 6 0.12 10.43 -4.08
CA TRP A 6 0.23 11.89 -4.03
C TRP A 6 -0.67 12.54 -5.08
N ASN A 7 -0.92 13.85 -4.93
CA ASN A 7 -1.78 14.65 -5.80
C ASN A 7 -3.22 14.14 -5.99
N GLY A 8 -3.67 13.17 -5.17
CA GLY A 8 -5.05 12.67 -5.12
C GLY A 8 -5.32 11.44 -5.99
N ASP A 9 -4.48 11.17 -6.99
CA ASP A 9 -4.66 10.13 -7.99
C ASP A 9 -3.36 9.49 -8.52
N LYS A 10 -2.17 10.00 -8.13
CA LYS A 10 -0.89 9.43 -8.57
C LYS A 10 -0.40 8.40 -7.58
N TYR A 11 -0.17 7.17 -8.07
CA TYR A 11 0.32 6.05 -7.29
C TYR A 11 1.68 5.58 -7.83
N ALA A 12 2.57 5.17 -6.93
CA ALA A 12 3.83 4.53 -7.30
C ALA A 12 4.32 3.56 -6.23
N ALA A 13 5.02 2.52 -6.68
CA ALA A 13 5.87 1.70 -5.83
C ALA A 13 7.22 2.41 -5.60
N THR A 14 7.75 2.36 -4.38
CA THR A 14 9.03 3.01 -4.03
C THR A 14 10.24 2.18 -4.45
N THR A 15 10.31 1.83 -5.73
CA THR A 15 11.47 1.23 -6.42
C THR A 15 12.47 2.33 -6.85
N THR A 16 13.63 1.92 -7.36
CA THR A 16 14.64 2.83 -7.92
C THR A 16 14.87 2.48 -9.40
N PRO A 17 14.41 3.32 -10.36
CA PRO A 17 13.54 4.50 -10.19
C PRO A 17 12.12 4.11 -9.75
N PHE A 18 11.32 5.10 -9.32
CA PHE A 18 9.93 4.84 -8.92
C PHE A 18 9.12 4.23 -10.07
N THR A 19 8.41 3.14 -9.78
CA THR A 19 7.49 2.49 -10.72
C THR A 19 6.09 3.12 -10.58
N PRO A 20 5.60 3.86 -11.59
CA PRO A 20 4.23 4.37 -11.58
C PRO A 20 3.23 3.21 -11.61
N LEU A 21 2.14 3.34 -10.85
CA LEU A 21 1.10 2.32 -10.77
C LEU A 21 -0.20 2.84 -11.39
N HIS A 22 -0.74 2.09 -12.35
CA HIS A 22 -2.01 2.41 -12.98
C HIS A 22 -3.17 1.74 -12.25
N ILE A 23 -3.89 2.53 -11.44
CA ILE A 23 -4.98 2.03 -10.60
C ILE A 23 -6.32 2.38 -11.24
N LYS A 24 -7.07 1.36 -11.68
CA LYS A 24 -8.37 1.53 -12.35
C LYS A 24 -9.46 2.04 -11.40
N VAL A 25 -9.55 1.44 -10.19
CA VAL A 25 -10.53 1.84 -9.16
C VAL A 25 -9.78 2.43 -7.98
N LYS A 26 -10.12 3.66 -7.58
CA LYS A 26 -9.47 4.32 -6.44
C LYS A 26 -9.65 3.48 -5.15
N PRO A 27 -8.57 3.05 -4.48
CA PRO A 27 -8.69 2.22 -3.29
C PRO A 27 -9.26 3.03 -2.11
N LYS A 28 -10.33 2.53 -1.49
CA LYS A 28 -10.81 2.98 -0.18
C LYS A 28 -10.17 2.20 0.97
N ARG A 29 -9.69 0.98 0.68
CA ARG A 29 -8.97 0.10 1.59
C ARG A 29 -7.87 -0.61 0.83
N VAL A 30 -6.70 -0.71 1.46
CA VAL A 30 -5.52 -1.40 0.91
C VAL A 30 -5.20 -2.58 1.81
N GLY A 31 -5.04 -3.75 1.21
CA GLY A 31 -4.52 -4.95 1.85
C GLY A 31 -3.01 -4.99 1.67
N ILE A 32 -2.30 -5.40 2.72
CA ILE A 32 -0.84 -5.55 2.70
C ILE A 32 -0.55 -6.95 3.21
N PHE A 33 0.13 -7.75 2.41
CA PHE A 33 0.46 -9.13 2.73
C PHE A 33 1.97 -9.34 2.63
N LEU A 34 2.57 -9.81 3.72
CA LEU A 34 3.99 -10.16 3.79
C LEU A 34 4.11 -11.67 3.85
N ASP A 35 4.77 -12.24 2.85
CA ASP A 35 5.30 -13.59 2.92
C ASP A 35 6.82 -13.48 3.13
N TYR A 36 7.24 -13.66 4.38
CA TYR A 36 8.63 -13.43 4.77
C TYR A 36 9.57 -14.47 4.16
N GLU A 37 9.18 -15.74 4.19
CA GLU A 37 9.99 -16.86 3.68
C GLU A 37 10.05 -16.86 2.16
N ALA A 38 8.95 -16.52 1.48
CA ALA A 38 8.96 -16.37 0.02
C ALA A 38 9.59 -15.05 -0.44
N GLY A 39 9.96 -14.15 0.47
CA GLY A 39 10.58 -12.87 0.12
C GLY A 39 9.63 -11.92 -0.62
N THR A 40 8.32 -11.96 -0.35
CA THR A 40 7.35 -11.11 -1.05
C THR A 40 6.56 -10.17 -0.14
N LEU A 41 6.36 -8.94 -0.60
CA LEU A 41 5.45 -7.98 0.01
C LEU A 41 4.46 -7.48 -1.04
N SER A 42 3.21 -7.88 -0.90
CA SER A 42 2.15 -7.63 -1.88
C SER A 42 1.12 -6.62 -1.36
N PHE A 43 0.68 -5.73 -2.25
CA PHE A 43 -0.34 -4.72 -2.00
C PHE A 43 -1.56 -5.03 -2.86
N TYR A 44 -2.75 -4.90 -2.26
CA TYR A 44 -4.03 -5.19 -2.92
C TYR A 44 -5.01 -4.05 -2.72
N ASN A 45 -5.81 -3.77 -3.74
CA ASN A 45 -6.97 -2.92 -3.62
C ASN A 45 -8.15 -3.77 -3.14
N VAL A 46 -8.53 -3.61 -1.88
CA VAL A 46 -9.63 -4.40 -1.31
C VAL A 46 -10.98 -3.94 -1.85
N THR A 47 -11.05 -2.73 -2.41
CA THR A 47 -12.29 -2.13 -2.95
C THR A 47 -12.83 -2.91 -4.14
N ASP A 48 -11.94 -3.33 -5.04
CA ASP A 48 -12.27 -4.08 -6.26
C ASP A 48 -11.59 -5.46 -6.31
N ARG A 49 -10.97 -5.88 -5.20
CA ARG A 49 -10.24 -7.14 -5.05
C ARG A 49 -9.11 -7.33 -6.07
N SER A 50 -8.54 -6.24 -6.58
CA SER A 50 -7.42 -6.29 -7.53
C SER A 50 -6.05 -6.25 -6.87
N HIS A 51 -5.05 -6.79 -7.55
CA HIS A 51 -3.64 -6.65 -7.19
C HIS A 51 -3.13 -5.26 -7.57
N ILE A 52 -2.32 -4.64 -6.69
CA ILE A 52 -1.69 -3.35 -6.93
C ILE A 52 -0.23 -3.53 -7.35
N TYR A 53 0.57 -4.19 -6.50
CA TYR A 53 2.01 -4.34 -6.73
C TYR A 53 2.60 -5.38 -5.77
N THR A 54 3.65 -6.07 -6.20
CA THR A 54 4.45 -6.97 -5.34
C THR A 54 5.91 -6.57 -5.41
N PHE A 55 6.52 -6.40 -4.24
CA PHE A 55 7.97 -6.37 -4.11
C PHE A 55 8.47 -7.79 -3.86
N THR A 56 9.60 -8.13 -4.47
CA THR A 56 10.34 -9.37 -4.22
C THR A 56 11.73 -9.00 -3.75
N ASP A 57 12.15 -9.54 -2.60
CA ASP A 57 13.44 -9.27 -1.99
C ASP A 57 13.81 -10.37 -0.99
N THR A 58 15.07 -10.45 -0.59
CA THR A 58 15.51 -11.37 0.46
C THR A 58 15.48 -10.62 1.80
N PHE A 59 14.53 -10.96 2.67
CA PHE A 59 14.42 -10.35 3.99
C PHE A 59 15.34 -11.05 4.99
N THR A 60 16.29 -10.31 5.57
CA THR A 60 17.25 -10.85 6.57
C THR A 60 17.02 -10.29 7.97
N GLU A 61 16.16 -9.29 8.11
CA GLU A 61 15.91 -8.56 9.35
C GLU A 61 14.43 -8.47 9.69
N LYS A 62 14.14 -8.20 10.97
CA LYS A 62 12.77 -7.96 11.42
C LYS A 62 12.16 -6.75 10.71
N LEU A 63 11.02 -6.98 10.08
CA LEU A 63 10.26 -5.92 9.41
C LEU A 63 9.20 -5.31 10.33
N TRP A 64 8.91 -4.04 10.09
CA TRP A 64 7.89 -3.28 10.80
C TRP A 64 6.95 -2.60 9.80
N PRO A 65 5.65 -2.55 10.09
CA PRO A 65 4.73 -1.81 9.25
C PRO A 65 5.01 -0.30 9.39
N LEU A 66 5.01 0.40 8.27
CA LEU A 66 5.21 1.85 8.21
C LEU A 66 3.97 2.52 7.62
N PHE A 67 3.40 3.47 8.34
CA PHE A 67 2.25 4.24 7.92
C PHE A 67 2.59 5.72 7.87
N TYR A 68 2.18 6.40 6.79
CA TYR A 68 2.32 7.85 6.65
C TYR A 68 1.04 8.42 6.04
N PRO A 69 0.24 9.19 6.80
CA PRO A 69 -1.05 9.71 6.32
C PRO A 69 -0.91 10.83 5.28
N GLY A 70 0.31 11.26 4.94
CA GLY A 70 0.55 12.36 4.02
C GLY A 70 0.47 13.73 4.68
N ILE A 71 0.79 14.77 3.90
CA ILE A 71 0.68 16.17 4.34
C ILE A 71 -0.79 16.56 4.39
N ARG A 72 -1.19 17.29 5.43
CA ARG A 72 -2.52 17.91 5.50
C ARG A 72 -2.65 19.00 4.43
N ALA A 73 -3.37 18.71 3.35
CA ALA A 73 -3.68 19.65 2.28
C ALA A 73 -5.06 20.31 2.53
N GLY A 74 -5.16 21.15 3.56
CA GLY A 74 -6.44 21.70 4.02
C GLY A 74 -7.42 20.58 4.40
N ARG A 75 -8.67 20.64 3.90
CA ARG A 75 -9.68 19.59 4.13
C ARG A 75 -9.50 18.34 3.25
N LYS A 76 -8.67 18.37 2.19
CA LYS A 76 -8.58 17.27 1.19
C LYS A 76 -7.89 16.01 1.70
N ASN A 77 -6.98 16.14 2.68
CA ASN A 77 -6.25 15.03 3.30
C ASN A 77 -6.29 15.14 4.84
N ALA A 78 -7.46 15.47 5.38
CA ALA A 78 -7.64 15.66 6.82
C ALA A 78 -8.00 14.38 7.57
N ALA A 79 -8.48 13.35 6.86
CA ALA A 79 -8.89 12.07 7.45
C ALA A 79 -7.67 11.21 7.85
N PRO A 80 -7.75 10.44 8.94
CA PRO A 80 -6.66 9.57 9.37
C PRO A 80 -6.57 8.29 8.53
N LEU A 81 -5.40 7.63 8.57
CA LEU A 81 -5.31 6.22 8.23
C LEU A 81 -5.82 5.39 9.41
N THR A 82 -6.67 4.40 9.14
CA THR A 82 -7.25 3.52 10.16
C THR A 82 -6.88 2.09 9.85
N ILE A 83 -6.17 1.43 10.77
CA ILE A 83 -5.93 -0.01 10.71
C ILE A 83 -7.21 -0.71 11.11
N ARG A 84 -7.64 -1.70 10.31
CA ARG A 84 -8.80 -2.54 10.63
C ARG A 84 -8.30 -3.84 11.23
N PRO A 85 -9.05 -4.45 12.17
CA PRO A 85 -8.80 -5.83 12.54
C PRO A 85 -8.89 -6.69 11.27
N PRO A 86 -8.22 -7.85 11.23
CA PRO A 86 -8.48 -8.84 10.20
C PRO A 86 -9.98 -9.10 10.18
N THR A 87 -10.67 -8.71 9.12
CA THR A 87 -11.93 -9.37 8.80
C THR A 87 -11.52 -10.76 8.34
N ASP A 88 -12.13 -11.80 8.92
CA ASP A 88 -12.20 -13.09 8.21
C ASP A 88 -12.59 -12.76 6.76
N TRP A 89 -11.89 -13.34 5.79
CA TRP A 89 -11.94 -12.91 4.38
C TRP A 89 -13.28 -13.24 3.68
N GLU A 90 -14.40 -13.14 4.40
CA GLU A 90 -15.78 -13.23 3.90
C GLU A 90 -16.23 -11.90 3.26
#